data_AF-A0A3R8PWF0-F1
#
_entry.id   AF-A0A3R8PWF0-F1
#
_cell.length_a   1.000
_cell.length_b   1.000
_cell.length_c   1.000
_cell.angle_alpha   90.00
_cell.angle_beta   90.00
_cell.angle_gamma   90.00
#
_symmetry.space_group_name_H-M   'P 1'
#
loop_
_entity.id
_entity.type
_entity.pdbx_description
1 polymer ?
#
loop_
_entity_poly.entity_id
_entity_poly.type
_entity_poly.pdbx_seq_one_letter_code
_entity_poly.pdbx_strand_id
1 'polypeptide(L)'
;MKENRNLDNIKAVCISDDLAGYDPYDIWMTGIGIQIKSLFNKNKYVGLLPAAALTLYDHFINNNARLFYKKREYPTARAMAALTLFNIYKIEKKDEYLEFGKRHVDWLIEHSCKGYAGLCWGLGFKWAVGEGLDYNENTPFSTHTPYALEAIHAYIQITNDSEYIQHIESIFTFYENDIKVLFEDSDEMATSYGPAKDRLVTNAVSYTMYAYAIFLGYFPDKKEIIKKRIGKLYNFIKNSQRNDGSWLYSPEDKNSFIDCFHSCFVLKNIYKTHKILPLKDAQKTMAMGYDYLKLNFYDSKDGLFKRFSLSNKPSIIKYDLYDNAEFLHFAVLFGDHDFAKKLATSIGVKFRKGDDIYSVIDTFNFRKNKNTLRWAKMPYLYALSALELDYHG
;
A
#
# COMPACT_ATOMS: atom_id res chain seq x y z
N MET A 1 -20.12 -23.20 -3.27
CA MET A 1 -20.58 -22.99 -1.86
C MET A 1 -19.51 -22.43 -0.93
N LYS A 2 -18.20 -22.70 -1.12
CA LYS A 2 -17.10 -21.99 -0.44
C LYS A 2 -16.74 -20.64 -1.08
N GLU A 3 -16.79 -20.53 -2.41
CA GLU A 3 -16.52 -19.27 -3.15
C GLU A 3 -17.52 -18.15 -2.82
N ASN A 4 -18.83 -18.41 -2.83
CA ASN A 4 -19.84 -17.41 -2.45
C ASN A 4 -19.63 -16.79 -1.05
N ARG A 5 -19.11 -17.54 -0.07
CA ARG A 5 -18.84 -17.00 1.27
C ARG A 5 -17.67 -16.01 1.32
N ASN A 6 -16.75 -16.06 0.36
CA ASN A 6 -15.64 -15.11 0.31
C ASN A 6 -16.14 -13.73 -0.18
N LEU A 7 -16.95 -13.69 -1.23
CA LEU A 7 -17.57 -12.47 -1.74
C LEU A 7 -18.49 -11.80 -0.72
N ASP A 8 -19.33 -12.57 -0.02
CA ASP A 8 -20.24 -12.00 0.98
C ASP A 8 -19.50 -11.34 2.15
N ASN A 9 -18.41 -11.97 2.63
CA ASN A 9 -17.57 -11.40 3.68
C ASN A 9 -16.74 -10.19 3.20
N ILE A 10 -16.35 -10.14 1.92
CA ILE A 10 -15.70 -8.98 1.31
C ILE A 10 -16.69 -7.80 1.29
N LYS A 11 -17.91 -8.04 0.80
CA LYS A 11 -18.96 -7.03 0.67
C LYS A 11 -19.34 -6.43 2.01
N ALA A 12 -19.61 -7.27 3.01
CA ALA A 12 -20.10 -6.85 4.33
C ALA A 12 -19.20 -5.79 5.00
N VAL A 13 -17.89 -5.82 4.74
CA VAL A 13 -16.96 -4.81 5.26
C VAL A 13 -17.00 -3.55 4.40
N CYS A 14 -17.01 -3.69 3.08
CA CYS A 14 -16.87 -2.55 2.17
C CYS A 14 -18.15 -1.73 2.04
N ILE A 15 -19.35 -2.31 2.26
CA ILE A 15 -20.63 -1.58 2.24
C ILE A 15 -20.96 -0.87 3.58
N SER A 16 -19.97 -0.69 4.45
CA SER A 16 -20.14 0.06 5.71
C SER A 16 -19.83 1.54 5.49
N ASP A 17 -20.70 2.43 5.99
CA ASP A 17 -20.44 3.87 6.00
C ASP A 17 -19.31 4.26 6.97
N ASP A 18 -19.06 3.49 8.03
CA ASP A 18 -17.97 3.70 8.98
C ASP A 18 -16.92 2.58 8.86
N LEU A 19 -15.68 2.95 8.54
CA LEU A 19 -14.51 2.05 8.49
C LEU A 19 -13.52 2.36 9.63
N ALA A 20 -13.97 2.92 10.74
CA ALA A 20 -13.13 3.15 11.91
C ALA A 20 -12.69 1.82 12.54
N GLY A 21 -11.38 1.61 12.57
CA GLY A 21 -10.76 0.39 13.09
C GLY A 21 -9.57 0.67 13.98
N TYR A 22 -9.18 -0.36 14.74
CA TYR A 22 -7.86 -0.40 15.36
C TYR A 22 -6.79 -0.71 14.30
N ASP A 23 -5.54 -0.42 14.63
CA ASP A 23 -4.39 -0.60 13.76
C ASP A 23 -3.24 -1.32 14.48
N PRO A 24 -2.46 -2.16 13.79
CA PRO A 24 -1.31 -2.85 14.40
C PRO A 24 -0.29 -1.90 15.04
N TYR A 25 -0.28 -0.63 14.64
CA TYR A 25 0.66 0.37 15.14
C TYR A 25 0.05 1.28 16.22
N ASP A 26 -1.17 1.03 16.70
CA ASP A 26 -1.88 1.91 17.64
C ASP A 26 -1.03 2.32 18.86
N ILE A 27 -0.25 1.39 19.42
CA ILE A 27 0.60 1.69 20.57
C ILE A 27 1.62 2.81 20.28
N TRP A 28 2.13 2.85 19.05
CA TRP A 28 3.09 3.86 18.57
C TRP A 28 2.42 5.18 18.20
N MET A 29 1.09 5.22 18.16
CA MET A 29 0.30 6.42 17.96
C MET A 29 -0.15 7.07 19.28
N THR A 30 0.14 6.42 20.42
CA THR A 30 -0.08 7.00 21.75
C THR A 30 1.02 8.01 22.11
N GLY A 31 0.74 8.91 23.06
CA GLY A 31 1.75 9.87 23.54
C GLY A 31 3.03 9.20 24.05
N ILE A 32 2.90 8.11 24.81
CA ILE A 32 4.03 7.31 25.32
C ILE A 32 4.78 6.64 24.16
N GLY A 33 4.05 6.05 23.21
CA GLY A 33 4.66 5.43 22.03
C GLY A 33 5.48 6.40 21.19
N ILE A 34 4.97 7.62 20.96
CA ILE A 34 5.67 8.67 20.24
C ILE A 34 6.94 9.08 20.99
N GLN A 35 6.86 9.31 22.31
CA GLN A 35 8.02 9.67 23.13
C GLN A 35 9.11 8.60 23.11
N ILE A 36 8.74 7.32 23.28
CA ILE A 36 9.69 6.20 23.24
C ILE A 36 10.32 6.06 21.86
N LYS A 37 9.55 6.26 20.79
CA LYS A 37 10.07 6.20 19.42
C LYS A 37 11.04 7.35 19.12
N SER A 38 10.72 8.56 19.56
CA SER A 38 11.62 9.71 19.47
C SER A 38 12.92 9.47 20.24
N LEU A 39 12.84 8.91 21.44
CA LEU A 39 14.01 8.52 22.24
C LEU A 39 14.86 7.46 21.53
N PHE A 40 14.24 6.44 20.94
CA PHE A 40 14.93 5.42 20.15
C PHE A 40 15.64 6.01 18.93
N ASN A 41 14.98 6.94 18.22
CA ASN A 41 15.56 7.62 17.07
C ASN A 41 16.76 8.51 17.45
N LYS A 42 16.71 9.18 18.61
CA LYS A 42 17.82 10.00 19.12
C LYS A 42 18.98 9.16 19.67
N ASN A 43 18.68 8.09 20.40
CA ASN A 43 19.70 7.17 20.91
C ASN A 43 19.14 5.75 21.01
N LYS A 44 19.55 4.92 20.04
CA LYS A 44 19.12 3.53 19.94
C LYS A 44 19.38 2.71 21.21
N TYR A 45 20.45 2.99 21.96
CA TYR A 45 20.82 2.20 23.14
C TYR A 45 19.89 2.49 24.32
N VAL A 46 19.53 3.76 24.50
CA VAL A 46 18.63 4.19 25.59
C VAL A 46 17.18 3.86 25.25
N GLY A 47 16.78 4.05 23.99
CA GLY A 47 15.40 3.78 23.57
C GLY A 47 15.06 2.30 23.36
N LEU A 48 16.05 1.41 23.24
CA LEU A 48 15.81 -0.01 22.93
C LEU A 48 14.97 -0.71 23.99
N LEU A 49 15.34 -0.58 25.27
CA LEU A 49 14.63 -1.28 26.35
C LEU A 49 13.18 -0.80 26.50
N PRO A 50 12.87 0.52 26.54
CA PRO A 50 11.49 1.00 26.54
C PRO A 50 10.71 0.58 25.29
N ALA A 51 11.31 0.64 24.10
CA ALA A 51 10.65 0.23 22.86
C ALA A 51 10.33 -1.27 22.85
N ALA A 52 11.26 -2.11 23.32
CA ALA A 52 11.05 -3.54 23.45
C ALA A 52 9.95 -3.86 24.46
N ALA A 53 9.97 -3.24 25.64
CA ALA A 53 8.94 -3.42 26.66
C ALA A 53 7.54 -3.04 26.14
N LEU A 54 7.44 -1.90 25.45
CA LEU A 54 6.19 -1.43 24.86
C LEU A 54 5.69 -2.37 23.76
N THR A 55 6.59 -2.86 22.88
CA THR A 55 6.28 -3.85 21.85
C THR A 55 5.73 -5.14 22.45
N LEU A 56 6.38 -5.67 23.50
CA LEU A 56 5.97 -6.91 24.16
C LEU A 56 4.61 -6.73 24.87
N TYR A 57 4.39 -5.58 25.52
CA TYR A 57 3.09 -5.25 26.11
C TYR A 57 1.98 -5.24 25.07
N ASP A 58 2.15 -4.55 23.93
CA ASP A 58 1.13 -4.54 22.88
C ASP A 58 0.86 -5.94 22.33
N HIS A 59 1.93 -6.69 22.06
CA HIS A 59 1.84 -7.97 21.37
C HIS A 59 1.24 -9.08 22.24
N PHE A 60 1.60 -9.13 23.52
CA PHE A 60 1.20 -10.23 24.41
C PHE A 60 0.05 -9.88 25.35
N ILE A 61 -0.11 -8.62 25.74
CA ILE A 61 -1.09 -8.20 26.76
C ILE A 61 -2.24 -7.43 26.11
N ASN A 62 -1.94 -6.35 25.37
CA ASN A 62 -2.98 -5.44 24.89
C ASN A 62 -3.55 -5.78 23.50
N ASN A 63 -3.06 -6.85 22.84
CA ASN A 63 -3.41 -7.16 21.45
C ASN A 63 -4.91 -7.40 21.23
N ASN A 64 -5.55 -8.09 22.19
CA ASN A 64 -6.98 -8.40 22.13
C ASN A 64 -7.83 -7.27 22.72
N ALA A 65 -7.40 -6.70 23.85
CA ALA A 65 -8.19 -5.75 24.61
C ALA A 65 -8.16 -4.33 24.00
N ARG A 66 -7.06 -3.95 23.33
CA ARG A 66 -6.88 -2.65 22.67
C ARG A 66 -7.19 -1.47 23.60
N LEU A 67 -6.85 -1.62 24.89
CA LEU A 67 -7.08 -0.62 25.92
C LEU A 67 -6.35 0.68 25.55
N PHE A 68 -7.04 1.80 25.73
CA PHE A 68 -6.55 3.16 25.48
C PHE A 68 -6.24 3.50 24.01
N TYR A 69 -6.55 2.59 23.07
CA TYR A 69 -6.43 2.89 21.65
C TYR A 69 -7.72 3.52 21.13
N LYS A 70 -7.57 4.38 20.12
CA LYS A 70 -8.70 5.04 19.47
C LYS A 70 -8.88 4.42 18.10
N LYS A 71 -10.09 3.98 17.79
CA LYS A 71 -10.44 3.60 16.42
C LYS A 71 -10.32 4.82 15.51
N ARG A 72 -9.84 4.61 14.30
CA ARG A 72 -9.64 5.66 13.29
C ARG A 72 -9.96 5.15 11.91
N GLU A 73 -10.30 6.09 11.06
CA GLU A 73 -10.44 5.87 9.63
C GLU A 73 -9.13 6.18 8.92
N TYR A 74 -8.87 5.47 7.82
CA TYR A 74 -7.64 5.61 7.07
C TYR A 74 -7.95 5.77 5.59
N PRO A 75 -7.38 6.79 4.91
CA PRO A 75 -7.60 7.00 3.48
C PRO A 75 -7.30 5.77 2.63
N THR A 76 -6.22 5.03 2.93
CA THR A 76 -5.89 3.82 2.16
C THR A 76 -6.92 2.69 2.34
N ALA A 77 -7.55 2.57 3.52
CA ALA A 77 -8.62 1.61 3.74
C ALA A 77 -9.89 1.98 2.97
N ARG A 78 -10.27 3.27 2.97
CA ARG A 78 -11.41 3.81 2.21
C ARG A 78 -11.20 3.67 0.69
N ALA A 79 -10.01 3.99 0.19
CA ALA A 79 -9.66 3.81 -1.22
C ALA A 79 -9.75 2.33 -1.65
N MET A 80 -9.21 1.41 -0.85
CA MET A 80 -9.32 -0.03 -1.14
C MET A 80 -10.76 -0.54 -1.04
N ALA A 81 -11.58 0.01 -0.14
CA ALA A 81 -13.01 -0.33 -0.07
C ALA A 81 -13.73 0.08 -1.35
N ALA A 82 -13.51 1.31 -1.82
CA ALA A 82 -14.04 1.79 -3.10
C ALA A 82 -13.60 0.89 -4.27
N LEU A 83 -12.29 0.64 -4.41
CA LEU A 83 -11.75 -0.20 -5.49
C LEU A 83 -12.27 -1.64 -5.43
N THR A 84 -12.44 -2.19 -4.23
CA THR A 84 -13.04 -3.51 -4.01
C THR A 84 -14.49 -3.54 -4.50
N LEU A 85 -15.30 -2.55 -4.13
CA LEU A 85 -16.69 -2.45 -4.57
C LEU A 85 -16.80 -2.23 -6.09
N PHE A 86 -15.89 -1.46 -6.68
CA PHE A 86 -15.83 -1.27 -8.13
C PHE A 86 -15.48 -2.55 -8.89
N ASN A 87 -14.60 -3.39 -8.33
CA ASN A 87 -14.35 -4.72 -8.89
C ASN A 87 -15.60 -5.59 -8.82
N ILE A 88 -16.30 -5.60 -7.67
CA ILE A 88 -17.53 -6.38 -7.50
C ILE A 88 -18.66 -5.85 -8.40
N TYR A 89 -18.80 -4.54 -8.55
CA TYR A 89 -19.74 -3.90 -9.48
C TYR A 89 -19.52 -4.37 -10.92
N LYS A 90 -18.26 -4.51 -11.35
CA LYS A 90 -17.97 -5.01 -12.70
C LYS A 90 -18.46 -6.44 -12.94
N ILE A 91 -18.54 -7.26 -11.89
CA ILE A 91 -19.04 -8.65 -11.94
C ILE A 91 -20.57 -8.68 -11.84
N GLU A 92 -21.13 -8.04 -10.82
CA GLU A 92 -22.54 -8.21 -10.44
C GLU A 92 -23.48 -7.12 -10.97
N LYS A 93 -22.96 -5.96 -11.38
CA LYS A 93 -23.72 -4.83 -11.93
C LYS A 93 -24.86 -4.33 -11.04
N LYS A 94 -24.70 -4.41 -9.71
CA LYS A 94 -25.67 -3.86 -8.73
C LYS A 94 -25.30 -2.44 -8.32
N ASP A 95 -26.24 -1.53 -8.44
CA ASP A 95 -26.05 -0.09 -8.14
C ASP A 95 -25.58 0.18 -6.71
N GLU A 96 -25.97 -0.66 -5.74
CA GLU A 96 -25.53 -0.57 -4.34
C GLU A 96 -24.00 -0.50 -4.22
N TYR A 97 -23.26 -1.30 -4.99
CA TYR A 97 -21.79 -1.29 -4.93
C TYR A 97 -21.20 -0.02 -5.50
N LEU A 98 -21.82 0.55 -6.54
CA LEU A 98 -21.41 1.83 -7.09
C LEU A 98 -21.72 2.97 -6.12
N GLU A 99 -22.88 2.94 -5.47
CA GLU A 99 -23.30 3.92 -4.47
C GLU A 99 -22.34 3.95 -3.26
N PHE A 100 -22.08 2.80 -2.63
CA PHE A 100 -21.12 2.73 -1.52
C PHE A 100 -19.69 3.03 -1.97
N GLY A 101 -19.30 2.62 -3.18
CA GLY A 101 -18.01 2.96 -3.75
C GLY A 101 -17.84 4.48 -3.89
N LYS A 102 -18.87 5.18 -4.37
CA LYS A 102 -18.91 6.64 -4.43
C LYS A 102 -18.82 7.27 -3.05
N ARG A 103 -19.56 6.78 -2.05
CA ARG A 103 -19.49 7.31 -0.66
C ARG A 103 -18.06 7.26 -0.10
N HIS A 104 -17.31 6.19 -0.37
CA HIS A 104 -15.90 6.12 0.02
C HIS A 104 -15.02 7.11 -0.74
N VAL A 105 -15.28 7.33 -2.03
CA VAL A 105 -14.57 8.34 -2.84
C VAL A 105 -14.85 9.76 -2.32
N ASP A 106 -16.11 10.06 -2.00
CA ASP A 106 -16.53 11.36 -1.45
C ASP A 106 -15.88 11.61 -0.09
N TRP A 107 -15.89 10.59 0.77
CA TRP A 107 -15.18 10.64 2.05
C TRP A 107 -13.69 10.97 1.86
N LEU A 108 -13.02 10.37 0.86
CA LEU A 108 -11.61 10.66 0.59
C LEU A 108 -11.41 12.13 0.24
N ILE A 109 -12.24 12.67 -0.67
CA ILE A 109 -12.16 14.07 -1.11
C ILE A 109 -12.34 15.02 0.08
N GLU A 110 -13.33 14.77 0.95
CA GLU A 110 -13.59 15.57 2.15
C GLU A 110 -12.41 15.53 3.14
N HIS A 111 -11.78 14.36 3.29
CA HIS A 111 -10.73 14.06 4.27
C HIS A 111 -9.31 14.16 3.69
N SER A 112 -9.11 15.00 2.68
CA SER A 112 -7.77 15.35 2.18
C SER A 112 -6.96 16.10 3.25
N CYS A 113 -5.63 16.00 3.17
CA CYS A 113 -4.73 16.89 3.87
C CYS A 113 -4.97 18.35 3.41
N LYS A 114 -4.78 19.31 4.32
CA LYS A 114 -5.04 20.74 4.10
C LYS A 114 -3.72 21.54 4.05
N GLY A 115 -3.71 22.67 3.35
CA GLY A 115 -2.55 23.56 3.26
C GLY A 115 -1.50 23.17 2.20
N TYR A 116 -1.84 22.26 1.29
CA TYR A 116 -1.03 21.88 0.12
C TYR A 116 -1.66 22.43 -1.17
N ALA A 117 -0.92 22.40 -2.28
CA ALA A 117 -1.36 22.98 -3.55
C ALA A 117 -2.54 22.24 -4.18
N GLY A 118 -2.79 21.00 -3.76
CA GLY A 118 -3.93 20.21 -4.21
C GLY A 118 -4.28 19.05 -3.29
N LEU A 119 -5.32 18.28 -3.67
CA LEU A 119 -5.79 17.13 -2.90
C LEU A 119 -4.68 16.09 -2.73
N CYS A 120 -4.44 15.70 -1.49
CA CYS A 120 -3.41 14.75 -1.11
C CYS A 120 -3.74 14.07 0.22
N TRP A 121 -3.11 12.92 0.48
CA TRP A 121 -3.38 12.09 1.65
C TRP A 121 -2.10 11.52 2.26
N GLY A 122 -2.16 11.22 3.55
CA GLY A 122 -1.06 10.69 4.34
C GLY A 122 -1.47 9.58 5.28
N LEU A 123 -0.71 9.42 6.37
CA LEU A 123 -0.95 8.39 7.38
C LEU A 123 -2.19 8.67 8.25
N GLY A 124 -2.53 9.94 8.48
CA GLY A 124 -3.61 10.35 9.38
C GLY A 124 -3.24 10.30 10.87
N PHE A 125 -1.96 10.11 11.21
CA PHE A 125 -1.45 10.12 12.58
C PHE A 125 0.02 10.60 12.62
N LYS A 126 0.48 11.07 13.79
CA LYS A 126 1.89 11.43 14.02
C LYS A 126 2.81 10.23 13.91
N TRP A 127 3.93 10.41 13.22
CA TRP A 127 4.91 9.35 13.01
C TRP A 127 6.34 9.87 13.06
N ALA A 128 7.08 9.48 14.10
CA ALA A 128 8.51 9.76 14.20
C ALA A 128 9.30 8.79 13.31
N VAL A 129 9.86 9.28 12.21
CA VAL A 129 10.51 8.45 11.18
C VAL A 129 11.97 8.20 11.50
N GLY A 130 12.65 9.25 11.95
CA GLY A 130 14.07 9.27 12.26
C GLY A 130 14.42 10.50 13.10
N GLU A 131 15.69 10.71 13.39
CA GLU A 131 16.15 11.89 14.10
C GLU A 131 15.85 13.16 13.28
N GLY A 132 15.10 14.10 13.86
CA GLY A 132 14.70 15.36 13.20
C GLY A 132 13.68 15.22 12.07
N LEU A 133 13.16 14.01 11.81
CA LEU A 133 12.16 13.75 10.77
C LEU A 133 10.87 13.20 11.40
N ASP A 134 9.95 14.12 11.68
CA ASP A 134 8.64 13.84 12.25
C ASP A 134 7.52 14.23 11.28
N TYR A 135 6.60 13.31 11.05
CA TYR A 135 5.38 13.57 10.30
C TYR A 135 4.21 13.80 11.24
N ASN A 136 3.33 14.73 10.87
CA ASN A 136 2.09 14.98 11.59
C ASN A 136 0.89 14.34 10.87
N GLU A 137 -0.28 14.43 11.50
CA GLU A 137 -1.53 13.84 11.00
C GLU A 137 -1.93 14.34 9.60
N ASN A 138 -1.51 15.55 9.25
CA ASN A 138 -1.81 16.24 8.00
C ASN A 138 -0.68 16.14 6.97
N THR A 139 0.38 15.35 7.21
CA THR A 139 1.50 15.23 6.26
C THR A 139 1.15 14.23 5.14
N PRO A 140 1.04 14.65 3.87
CA PRO A 140 0.72 13.76 2.76
C PRO A 140 1.96 13.04 2.25
N PHE A 141 1.77 11.94 1.52
CA PHE A 141 2.88 11.16 0.96
C PHE A 141 2.60 10.76 -0.48
N SER A 142 3.67 10.70 -1.28
CA SER A 142 3.64 10.14 -2.64
C SER A 142 3.26 8.66 -2.65
N THR A 143 3.28 7.98 -1.50
CA THR A 143 2.85 6.58 -1.32
C THR A 143 1.39 6.40 -0.88
N HIS A 144 0.73 7.45 -0.38
CA HIS A 144 -0.63 7.37 0.14
C HIS A 144 -1.65 8.02 -0.81
N THR A 145 -1.32 9.19 -1.35
CA THR A 145 -2.13 9.90 -2.36
C THR A 145 -2.53 9.03 -3.57
N PRO A 146 -1.67 8.15 -4.13
CA PRO A 146 -2.03 7.31 -5.27
C PRO A 146 -3.23 6.39 -5.03
N TYR A 147 -3.48 5.96 -3.80
CA TYR A 147 -4.63 5.10 -3.51
C TYR A 147 -5.95 5.84 -3.74
N ALA A 148 -6.05 7.07 -3.25
CA ALA A 148 -7.21 7.92 -3.47
C ALA A 148 -7.33 8.33 -4.95
N LEU A 149 -6.21 8.66 -5.60
CA LEU A 149 -6.15 8.93 -7.04
C LEU A 149 -6.71 7.75 -7.85
N GLU A 150 -6.29 6.53 -7.55
CA GLU A 150 -6.75 5.32 -8.24
C GLU A 150 -8.25 5.08 -8.02
N ALA A 151 -8.76 5.30 -6.80
CA ALA A 151 -10.18 5.17 -6.49
C ALA A 151 -11.03 6.20 -7.26
N ILE A 152 -10.63 7.48 -7.28
CA ILE A 152 -11.31 8.54 -8.03
C ILE A 152 -11.25 8.23 -9.54
N HIS A 153 -10.08 7.86 -10.05
CA HIS A 153 -9.92 7.48 -11.46
C HIS A 153 -10.84 6.31 -11.83
N ALA A 154 -10.90 5.25 -11.01
CA ALA A 154 -11.77 4.11 -11.25
C ALA A 154 -13.26 4.50 -11.25
N TYR A 155 -13.68 5.38 -10.33
CA TYR A 155 -15.04 5.91 -10.32
C TYR A 155 -15.38 6.65 -11.63
N ILE A 156 -14.51 7.55 -12.09
CA ILE A 156 -14.69 8.27 -13.36
C ILE A 156 -14.80 7.29 -14.54
N GLN A 157 -13.93 6.27 -14.59
CA GLN A 157 -13.94 5.28 -15.68
C GLN A 157 -15.23 4.44 -15.72
N ILE A 158 -15.87 4.22 -14.56
CA ILE A 158 -17.10 3.42 -14.46
C ILE A 158 -18.34 4.25 -14.78
N THR A 159 -18.38 5.50 -14.32
CA THR A 159 -19.57 6.35 -14.37
C THR A 159 -19.57 7.35 -15.51
N ASN A 160 -18.40 7.67 -16.06
CA ASN A 160 -18.15 8.83 -16.92
C ASN A 160 -18.53 10.17 -16.27
N ASP A 161 -18.55 10.24 -14.94
CA ASP A 161 -18.86 11.44 -14.18
C ASP A 161 -17.71 12.45 -14.30
N SER A 162 -17.90 13.43 -15.19
CA SER A 162 -16.88 14.45 -15.47
C SER A 162 -16.65 15.41 -14.30
N GLU A 163 -17.58 15.51 -13.35
CA GLU A 163 -17.41 16.41 -12.19
C GLU A 163 -16.21 16.00 -11.33
N TYR A 164 -15.85 14.71 -11.31
CA TYR A 164 -14.71 14.22 -10.53
C TYR A 164 -13.35 14.47 -11.19
N ILE A 165 -13.32 14.90 -12.46
CA ILE A 165 -12.06 15.23 -13.15
C ILE A 165 -11.31 16.35 -12.43
N GLN A 166 -12.03 17.35 -11.89
CA GLN A 166 -11.43 18.45 -11.12
C GLN A 166 -10.60 17.95 -9.91
N HIS A 167 -10.97 16.80 -9.34
CA HIS A 167 -10.22 16.20 -8.24
C HIS A 167 -8.92 15.57 -8.74
N ILE A 168 -8.92 14.93 -9.91
CA ILE A 168 -7.69 14.46 -10.55
C ILE A 168 -6.76 15.65 -10.84
N GLU A 169 -7.32 16.77 -11.31
CA GLU A 169 -6.55 17.98 -11.60
C GLU A 169 -5.94 18.61 -10.34
N SER A 170 -6.69 18.60 -9.24
CA SER A 170 -6.19 19.01 -7.94
C SER A 170 -5.04 18.10 -7.47
N ILE A 171 -5.18 16.77 -7.59
CA ILE A 171 -4.11 15.84 -7.20
C ILE A 171 -2.86 16.04 -8.07
N PHE A 172 -3.01 16.27 -9.37
CA PHE A 172 -1.88 16.61 -10.25
C PHE A 172 -1.14 17.87 -9.76
N THR A 173 -1.89 18.88 -9.31
CA THR A 173 -1.32 20.12 -8.76
C THR A 173 -0.48 19.87 -7.51
N PHE A 174 -0.88 18.93 -6.64
CA PHE A 174 -0.05 18.48 -5.52
C PHE A 174 1.28 17.86 -5.98
N TYR A 175 1.24 16.98 -6.99
CA TYR A 175 2.47 16.36 -7.50
C TYR A 175 3.43 17.36 -8.14
N GLU A 176 2.93 18.35 -8.88
CA GLU A 176 3.81 19.33 -9.53
C GLU A 176 4.39 20.36 -8.55
N ASN A 177 3.67 20.73 -7.49
CA ASN A 177 4.06 21.84 -6.62
C ASN A 177 4.63 21.40 -5.27
N ASP A 178 4.13 20.30 -4.70
CA ASP A 178 4.48 19.87 -3.35
C ASP A 178 5.53 18.75 -3.33
N ILE A 179 5.42 17.74 -4.20
CA ILE A 179 6.43 16.68 -4.31
C ILE A 179 7.71 17.21 -4.94
N LYS A 180 8.86 16.93 -4.31
CA LYS A 180 10.15 17.50 -4.72
C LYS A 180 10.92 16.53 -5.61
N VAL A 181 11.47 17.05 -6.70
CA VAL A 181 12.51 16.35 -7.45
C VAL A 181 13.78 16.35 -6.60
N LEU A 182 14.26 15.16 -6.23
CA LEU A 182 15.48 14.99 -5.45
C LEU A 182 16.71 15.11 -6.36
N PHE A 183 16.62 14.51 -7.54
CA PHE A 183 17.56 14.68 -8.64
C PHE A 183 16.86 14.39 -9.98
N GLU A 184 17.41 14.95 -11.05
CA GLU A 184 16.97 14.70 -12.42
C GLU A 184 18.13 14.98 -13.38
N ASP A 185 18.39 14.05 -14.30
CA ASP A 185 19.30 14.23 -15.42
C ASP A 185 18.60 13.96 -16.76
N SER A 186 19.34 13.69 -17.84
CA SER A 186 18.74 13.40 -19.15
C SER A 186 17.99 12.07 -19.23
N ASP A 187 18.38 11.06 -18.43
CA ASP A 187 17.88 9.67 -18.50
C ASP A 187 16.97 9.29 -17.33
N GLU A 188 17.25 9.75 -16.11
CA GLU A 188 16.52 9.35 -14.91
C GLU A 188 16.16 10.51 -13.97
N MET A 189 15.18 10.26 -13.11
CA MET A 189 14.76 11.18 -12.06
C MET A 189 14.20 10.42 -10.87
N ALA A 190 14.32 11.03 -9.68
CA ALA A 190 13.66 10.54 -8.48
C ALA A 190 12.98 11.67 -7.69
N THR A 191 11.95 11.30 -6.95
CA THR A 191 11.12 12.23 -6.18
C THR A 191 11.14 11.90 -4.69
N SER A 192 10.82 12.90 -3.88
CA SER A 192 10.72 12.78 -2.43
C SER A 192 9.54 11.90 -2.00
N TYR A 193 9.62 11.40 -0.76
CA TYR A 193 8.58 10.58 -0.15
C TYR A 193 7.38 11.43 0.28
N GLY A 194 7.65 12.66 0.75
CA GLY A 194 6.64 13.67 1.10
C GLY A 194 6.95 15.05 0.51
N PRO A 195 6.27 16.10 0.98
CA PRO A 195 6.44 17.48 0.48
C PRO A 195 7.78 18.12 0.82
N ALA A 196 8.52 17.55 1.77
CA ALA A 196 9.89 17.95 2.07
C ALA A 196 10.87 17.18 1.19
N LYS A 197 12.09 17.73 1.00
CA LYS A 197 13.22 16.97 0.44
C LYS A 197 13.72 15.97 1.49
N ASP A 198 12.98 14.88 1.66
CA ASP A 198 13.14 13.97 2.80
C ASP A 198 13.97 12.72 2.46
N ARG A 199 13.41 11.75 1.74
CA ARG A 199 13.97 10.42 1.56
C ARG A 199 13.80 9.95 0.12
N LEU A 200 14.87 9.38 -0.41
CA LEU A 200 14.85 8.64 -1.66
C LEU A 200 14.44 7.18 -1.38
N VAL A 201 13.27 6.76 -1.86
CA VAL A 201 12.73 5.42 -1.61
C VAL A 201 12.14 4.84 -2.89
N THR A 202 12.60 3.66 -3.30
CA THR A 202 12.29 3.06 -4.60
C THR A 202 10.79 2.89 -4.84
N ASN A 203 10.04 2.39 -3.85
CA ASN A 203 8.60 2.21 -4.00
C ASN A 203 7.84 3.56 -4.05
N ALA A 204 8.34 4.60 -3.38
CA ALA A 204 7.74 5.93 -3.46
C ALA A 204 7.87 6.50 -4.87
N VAL A 205 9.05 6.34 -5.50
CA VAL A 205 9.25 6.73 -6.90
C VAL A 205 8.34 5.95 -7.84
N SER A 206 8.12 4.64 -7.60
CA SER A 206 7.19 3.84 -8.41
C SER A 206 5.73 4.29 -8.27
N TYR A 207 5.31 4.74 -7.09
CA TYR A 207 4.00 5.33 -6.89
C TYR A 207 3.83 6.67 -7.63
N THR A 208 4.84 7.53 -7.57
CA THR A 208 4.85 8.78 -8.35
C THR A 208 4.75 8.49 -9.85
N MET A 209 5.52 7.52 -10.36
CA MET A 209 5.45 7.07 -11.75
C MET A 209 4.02 6.64 -12.14
N TYR A 210 3.38 5.83 -11.31
CA TYR A 210 2.02 5.37 -11.58
C TYR A 210 0.98 6.50 -11.52
N ALA A 211 1.13 7.45 -10.59
CA ALA A 211 0.27 8.64 -10.54
C ALA A 211 0.35 9.44 -11.85
N TYR A 212 1.57 9.68 -12.37
CA TYR A 212 1.74 10.33 -13.68
C TYR A 212 1.14 9.53 -14.84
N ALA A 213 1.17 8.20 -14.77
CA ALA A 213 0.51 7.36 -15.76
C ALA A 213 -1.01 7.61 -15.80
N ILE A 214 -1.66 7.71 -14.64
CA ILE A 214 -3.09 8.07 -14.56
C ILE A 214 -3.33 9.46 -15.15
N PHE A 215 -2.48 10.45 -14.83
CA PHE A 215 -2.63 11.83 -15.32
C PHE A 215 -2.55 11.95 -16.86
N LEU A 216 -1.92 11.02 -17.57
CA LEU A 216 -1.87 11.03 -19.05
C LEU A 216 -3.26 11.12 -19.70
N GLY A 217 -4.28 10.51 -19.10
CA GLY A 217 -5.65 10.51 -19.62
C GLY A 217 -6.40 11.83 -19.43
N TYR A 218 -5.86 12.74 -18.60
CA TYR A 218 -6.55 13.95 -18.16
C TYR A 218 -5.86 15.25 -18.61
N PHE A 219 -4.63 15.16 -19.12
CA PHE A 219 -3.85 16.33 -19.54
C PHE A 219 -3.27 16.17 -20.94
N PRO A 220 -4.10 16.22 -22.00
CA PRO A 220 -3.64 16.07 -23.39
C PRO A 220 -2.55 17.07 -23.76
N ASP A 221 -2.65 18.32 -23.27
CA ASP A 221 -1.69 19.39 -23.55
C ASP A 221 -0.33 19.20 -22.87
N LYS A 222 -0.25 18.34 -21.84
CA LYS A 222 0.99 18.03 -21.10
C LYS A 222 1.50 16.61 -21.40
N LYS A 223 0.91 15.91 -22.36
CA LYS A 223 1.14 14.48 -22.63
C LYS A 223 2.61 14.12 -22.79
N GLU A 224 3.36 14.86 -23.61
CA GLU A 224 4.76 14.55 -23.87
C GLU A 224 5.66 14.84 -22.66
N ILE A 225 5.36 15.88 -21.89
CA ILE A 225 6.07 16.20 -20.64
C ILE A 225 5.84 15.09 -19.61
N ILE A 226 4.59 14.65 -19.44
CA ILE A 226 4.23 13.57 -18.52
C ILE A 226 4.89 12.25 -18.94
N LYS A 227 4.83 11.88 -20.23
CA LYS A 227 5.52 10.68 -20.74
C LYS A 227 7.01 10.71 -20.46
N LYS A 228 7.67 11.85 -20.67
CA LYS A 228 9.10 12.01 -20.38
C LYS A 228 9.39 11.81 -18.89
N ARG A 229 8.59 12.38 -17.99
CA ARG A 229 8.71 12.15 -16.54
C ARG A 229 8.54 10.67 -16.19
N ILE A 230 7.51 10.01 -16.71
CA ILE A 230 7.27 8.57 -16.49
C ILE A 230 8.49 7.75 -16.93
N GLY A 231 9.04 8.03 -18.11
CA GLY A 231 10.24 7.35 -18.62
C GLY A 231 11.44 7.49 -17.69
N LYS A 232 11.70 8.71 -17.20
CA LYS A 232 12.80 8.98 -16.26
C LYS A 232 12.61 8.31 -14.90
N LEU A 233 11.39 8.36 -14.35
CA LEU A 233 11.07 7.70 -13.07
C LEU A 233 11.22 6.17 -13.20
N TYR A 234 10.77 5.61 -14.33
CA TYR A 234 10.94 4.19 -14.61
C TYR A 234 12.42 3.80 -14.78
N ASN A 235 13.21 4.60 -15.48
CA ASN A 235 14.64 4.36 -15.64
C ASN A 235 15.34 4.31 -14.28
N PHE A 236 15.06 5.23 -13.36
CA PHE A 236 15.58 5.16 -12.00
C PHE A 236 15.22 3.83 -11.31
N ILE A 237 13.96 3.40 -11.38
CA ILE A 237 13.49 2.15 -10.73
C ILE A 237 14.20 0.94 -11.35
N LYS A 238 14.31 0.91 -12.67
CA LYS A 238 14.97 -0.17 -13.42
C LYS A 238 16.47 -0.22 -13.11
N ASN A 239 17.15 0.92 -13.09
CA ASN A 239 18.57 1.03 -12.78
C ASN A 239 18.88 0.73 -11.30
N SER A 240 17.89 0.94 -10.42
CA SER A 240 17.95 0.55 -9.00
C SER A 240 17.69 -0.95 -8.78
N GLN A 241 17.24 -1.70 -9.79
CA GLN A 241 17.05 -3.15 -9.68
C GLN A 241 18.41 -3.85 -9.66
N ARG A 242 18.60 -4.72 -8.67
CA ARG A 242 19.81 -5.53 -8.53
C ARG A 242 19.80 -6.70 -9.53
N ASN A 243 20.97 -7.28 -9.78
CA ASN A 243 21.12 -8.40 -10.74
C ASN A 243 20.27 -9.63 -10.40
N ASP A 244 19.90 -9.81 -9.12
CA ASP A 244 19.02 -10.88 -8.65
C ASP A 244 17.53 -10.56 -8.79
N GLY A 245 17.17 -9.37 -9.30
CA GLY A 245 15.80 -8.91 -9.47
C GLY A 245 15.24 -8.09 -8.31
N SER A 246 16.00 -7.92 -7.23
CA SER A 246 15.54 -7.25 -6.00
C SER A 246 15.73 -5.73 -6.00
N TRP A 247 15.02 -5.04 -5.09
CA TRP A 247 15.21 -3.62 -4.80
C TRP A 247 15.46 -3.40 -3.31
N LEU A 248 16.49 -2.61 -2.99
CA LEU A 248 16.59 -2.02 -1.66
C LEU A 248 15.45 -1.01 -1.47
N TYR A 249 14.88 -0.97 -0.26
CA TYR A 249 13.85 0.01 0.09
C TYR A 249 14.33 1.44 -0.12
N SER A 250 15.49 1.77 0.46
CA SER A 250 16.26 2.98 0.20
C SER A 250 17.58 2.59 -0.48
N PRO A 251 17.82 2.98 -1.75
CA PRO A 251 18.97 2.49 -2.51
C PRO A 251 20.31 3.03 -2.02
N GLU A 252 20.33 4.20 -1.39
CA GLU A 252 21.57 4.86 -0.91
C GLU A 252 21.87 4.57 0.57
N ASP A 253 20.95 3.95 1.31
CA ASP A 253 21.13 3.65 2.73
C ASP A 253 21.83 2.30 2.94
N LYS A 254 22.97 2.32 3.65
CA LYS A 254 23.72 1.12 4.01
C LYS A 254 22.95 0.19 4.97
N ASN A 255 21.98 0.71 5.71
CA ASN A 255 21.12 -0.04 6.63
C ASN A 255 19.72 -0.31 6.03
N SER A 256 19.61 -0.24 4.70
CA SER A 256 18.40 -0.57 3.97
C SER A 256 18.00 -2.04 4.13
N PHE A 257 16.81 -2.38 3.64
CA PHE A 257 16.23 -3.71 3.75
C PHE A 257 15.49 -4.06 2.46
N ILE A 258 15.12 -5.34 2.34
CA ILE A 258 14.31 -5.85 1.24
C ILE A 258 13.16 -6.64 1.85
N ASP A 259 11.94 -6.13 1.68
CA ASP A 259 10.71 -6.79 2.13
C ASP A 259 9.77 -7.12 0.97
N CYS A 260 8.78 -7.97 1.25
CA CYS A 260 7.92 -8.52 0.22
C CYS A 260 6.94 -7.47 -0.30
N PHE A 261 6.17 -6.79 0.57
CA PHE A 261 5.14 -5.87 0.11
C PHE A 261 5.70 -4.64 -0.63
N HIS A 262 6.85 -4.04 -0.25
CA HIS A 262 7.38 -2.90 -1.01
C HIS A 262 7.89 -3.33 -2.39
N SER A 263 8.48 -4.52 -2.48
CA SER A 263 8.86 -5.12 -3.76
C SER A 263 7.62 -5.34 -4.65
N CYS A 264 6.51 -5.82 -4.06
CA CYS A 264 5.24 -5.95 -4.76
C CYS A 264 4.70 -4.59 -5.22
N PHE A 265 4.81 -3.52 -4.42
CA PHE A 265 4.39 -2.18 -4.84
C PHE A 265 5.15 -1.69 -6.07
N VAL A 266 6.47 -1.85 -6.10
CA VAL A 266 7.30 -1.52 -7.27
C VAL A 266 6.79 -2.25 -8.50
N LEU A 267 6.61 -3.57 -8.40
CA LEU A 267 6.19 -4.41 -9.51
C LEU A 267 4.78 -4.10 -10.02
N LYS A 268 3.81 -3.93 -9.11
CA LYS A 268 2.44 -3.55 -9.49
C LYS A 268 2.40 -2.18 -10.16
N ASN A 269 3.16 -1.21 -9.65
CA ASN A 269 3.18 0.14 -10.24
C ASN A 269 3.83 0.12 -11.62
N ILE A 270 4.87 -0.69 -11.85
CA ILE A 270 5.42 -0.95 -13.20
C ILE A 270 4.35 -1.58 -14.10
N TYR A 271 3.67 -2.63 -13.64
CA TYR A 271 2.62 -3.30 -14.41
C TYR A 271 1.51 -2.34 -14.83
N LYS A 272 0.93 -1.63 -13.86
CA LYS A 272 -0.19 -0.70 -14.10
C LYS A 272 0.23 0.46 -15.00
N THR A 273 1.44 0.98 -14.83
CA THR A 273 1.99 2.00 -15.73
C THR A 273 2.18 1.46 -17.15
N HIS A 274 2.76 0.26 -17.30
CA HIS A 274 3.02 -0.37 -18.60
C HIS A 274 1.73 -0.64 -19.39
N LYS A 275 0.60 -0.90 -18.69
CA LYS A 275 -0.72 -1.03 -19.31
C LYS A 275 -1.25 0.28 -19.92
N ILE A 276 -0.86 1.44 -19.37
CA ILE A 276 -1.27 2.76 -19.86
C ILE A 276 -0.27 3.31 -20.88
N LEU A 277 1.02 3.17 -20.60
CA LEU A 277 2.13 3.62 -21.43
C LEU A 277 3.18 2.51 -21.52
N PRO A 278 3.40 1.88 -22.69
CA PRO A 278 4.40 0.83 -22.85
C PRO A 278 5.81 1.29 -22.46
N LEU A 279 6.30 0.73 -21.35
CA LEU A 279 7.65 0.92 -20.82
C LEU A 279 8.63 -0.10 -21.42
N LYS A 280 9.77 0.37 -21.91
CA LYS A 280 10.84 -0.48 -22.47
C LYS A 280 11.37 -1.47 -21.42
N ASP A 281 11.53 -2.73 -21.78
CA ASP A 281 12.05 -3.81 -20.92
C ASP A 281 11.22 -4.13 -19.66
N ALA A 282 10.04 -3.54 -19.47
CA ALA A 282 9.25 -3.70 -18.24
C ALA A 282 8.84 -5.15 -17.97
N GLN A 283 8.56 -5.94 -19.01
CA GLN A 283 8.25 -7.36 -18.86
C GLN A 283 9.42 -8.13 -18.25
N LYS A 284 10.65 -7.85 -18.70
CA LYS A 284 11.87 -8.44 -18.15
C LYS A 284 12.09 -8.01 -16.70
N THR A 285 11.99 -6.71 -16.41
CA THR A 285 12.12 -6.16 -15.06
C THR A 285 11.12 -6.79 -14.09
N MET A 286 9.85 -6.93 -14.53
CA MET A 286 8.81 -7.56 -13.72
C MET A 286 9.04 -9.04 -13.50
N ALA A 287 9.42 -9.80 -14.54
CA ALA A 287 9.71 -11.22 -14.44
C ALA A 287 10.85 -11.50 -13.43
N MET A 288 11.94 -10.73 -13.52
CA MET A 288 13.07 -10.84 -12.57
C MET A 288 12.63 -10.58 -11.12
N GLY A 289 11.82 -9.55 -10.88
CA GLY A 289 11.33 -9.27 -9.52
C GLY A 289 10.31 -10.31 -9.01
N TYR A 290 9.47 -10.85 -9.90
CA TYR A 290 8.53 -11.92 -9.56
C TYR A 290 9.27 -13.21 -9.16
N ASP A 291 10.29 -13.58 -9.94
CA ASP A 291 11.14 -14.74 -9.66
C ASP A 291 11.92 -14.55 -8.35
N TYR A 292 12.49 -13.36 -8.13
CA TYR A 292 13.14 -13.03 -6.86
C TYR A 292 12.21 -13.23 -5.66
N LEU A 293 10.97 -12.74 -5.75
CA LEU A 293 9.99 -12.86 -4.68
C LEU A 293 9.64 -14.34 -4.40
N LYS A 294 9.37 -15.14 -5.42
CA LYS A 294 9.06 -16.57 -5.26
C LYS A 294 10.26 -17.35 -4.72
N LEU A 295 11.47 -17.02 -5.14
CA LEU A 295 12.67 -17.72 -4.69
C LEU A 295 13.04 -17.40 -3.23
N ASN A 296 12.93 -16.13 -2.82
CA ASN A 296 13.50 -15.67 -1.55
C ASN A 296 12.48 -15.53 -0.41
N PHE A 297 11.20 -15.35 -0.72
CA PHE A 297 10.18 -15.09 0.32
C PHE A 297 9.18 -16.22 0.48
N TYR A 298 8.86 -16.95 -0.58
CA TYR A 298 7.85 -18.01 -0.51
C TYR A 298 8.32 -19.18 0.35
N ASP A 299 7.59 -19.44 1.43
CA ASP A 299 7.77 -20.58 2.30
C ASP A 299 6.86 -21.72 1.85
N SER A 300 7.44 -22.72 1.19
CA SER A 300 6.69 -23.87 0.67
C SER A 300 6.02 -24.72 1.75
N LYS A 301 6.52 -24.69 3.00
CA LYS A 301 5.95 -25.44 4.13
C LYS A 301 4.61 -24.88 4.58
N ASP A 302 4.52 -23.54 4.66
CA ASP A 302 3.32 -22.85 5.13
C ASP A 302 2.46 -22.29 4.00
N GLY A 303 3.00 -22.24 2.78
CA GLY A 303 2.32 -21.71 1.60
C GLY A 303 2.18 -20.19 1.61
N LEU A 304 3.07 -19.48 2.31
CA LEU A 304 3.01 -18.05 2.56
C LEU A 304 4.36 -17.36 2.27
N PHE A 305 4.31 -16.06 2.03
CA PHE A 305 5.48 -15.21 1.86
C PHE A 305 5.96 -14.69 3.21
N LYS A 306 7.26 -14.82 3.45
CA LYS A 306 7.98 -14.20 4.57
C LYS A 306 8.05 -12.69 4.37
N ARG A 307 8.40 -11.97 5.44
CA ARG A 307 8.47 -10.51 5.42
C ARG A 307 9.71 -9.98 4.72
N PHE A 308 10.89 -10.53 5.04
CA PHE A 308 12.19 -10.00 4.60
C PHE A 308 13.04 -11.09 3.96
N SER A 309 13.73 -10.75 2.87
CA SER A 309 14.90 -11.47 2.36
C SER A 309 16.20 -10.84 2.88
N LEU A 310 16.16 -9.53 3.14
CA LEU A 310 17.20 -8.77 3.84
C LEU A 310 16.52 -7.93 4.93
N SER A 311 16.85 -8.17 6.20
CA SER A 311 16.28 -7.41 7.33
C SER A 311 17.33 -6.50 7.96
N ASN A 312 16.90 -5.31 8.39
CA ASN A 312 17.72 -4.37 9.16
C ASN A 312 17.38 -4.35 10.66
N LYS A 313 16.44 -5.20 11.11
CA LYS A 313 16.04 -5.30 12.51
C LYS A 313 15.47 -6.68 12.86
N PRO A 314 15.56 -7.13 14.12
CA PRO A 314 14.87 -8.33 14.56
C PRO A 314 13.35 -8.15 14.49
N SER A 315 12.62 -9.24 14.25
CA SER A 315 11.16 -9.27 14.19
C SER A 315 10.65 -10.57 14.81
N ILE A 316 9.65 -10.47 15.69
CA ILE A 316 8.90 -11.62 16.22
C ILE A 316 7.76 -12.06 15.28
N ILE A 317 7.53 -11.31 14.20
CA ILE A 317 6.52 -11.64 13.21
C ILE A 317 7.11 -12.60 12.18
N LYS A 318 6.45 -13.75 12.00
CA LYS A 318 6.82 -14.79 11.04
C LYS A 318 6.21 -14.50 9.66
N TYR A 319 4.91 -14.22 9.62
CA TYR A 319 4.19 -13.83 8.40
C TYR A 319 3.30 -12.62 8.66
N ASP A 320 3.27 -11.71 7.69
CA ASP A 320 2.37 -10.56 7.66
C ASP A 320 1.34 -10.79 6.54
N LEU A 321 0.08 -10.54 6.84
CA LEU A 321 -0.98 -10.67 5.84
C LEU A 321 -0.78 -9.64 4.72
N TYR A 322 -0.16 -8.49 4.98
CA TYR A 322 0.01 -7.49 3.94
C TYR A 322 1.01 -7.93 2.87
N ASP A 323 2.14 -8.50 3.27
CA ASP A 323 3.11 -9.13 2.35
C ASP A 323 2.41 -10.13 1.42
N ASN A 324 1.57 -10.99 2.01
CA ASN A 324 0.86 -12.04 1.30
C ASN A 324 -0.27 -11.51 0.42
N ALA A 325 -1.01 -10.50 0.86
CA ALA A 325 -2.07 -9.85 0.10
C ALA A 325 -1.50 -9.11 -1.12
N GLU A 326 -0.36 -8.44 -0.94
CA GLU A 326 0.27 -7.68 -2.02
C GLU A 326 0.91 -8.58 -3.08
N PHE A 327 1.53 -9.69 -2.64
CA PHE A 327 1.97 -10.71 -3.60
C PHE A 327 0.78 -11.36 -4.30
N LEU A 328 -0.30 -11.70 -3.58
CA LEU A 328 -1.51 -12.28 -4.18
C LEU A 328 -2.04 -11.36 -5.29
N HIS A 329 -2.22 -10.08 -5.00
CA HIS A 329 -2.69 -9.13 -5.99
C HIS A 329 -1.74 -9.03 -7.18
N PHE A 330 -0.42 -9.00 -6.95
CA PHE A 330 0.52 -8.98 -8.06
C PHE A 330 0.48 -10.27 -8.90
N ALA A 331 0.33 -11.45 -8.29
CA ALA A 331 0.19 -12.72 -9.01
C ALA A 331 -1.05 -12.72 -9.92
N VAL A 332 -2.18 -12.12 -9.49
CA VAL A 332 -3.36 -11.91 -10.35
C VAL A 332 -3.01 -11.03 -11.54
N LEU A 333 -2.44 -9.84 -11.29
CA LEU A 333 -2.09 -8.91 -12.35
C LEU A 333 -1.09 -9.52 -13.36
N PHE A 334 -0.12 -10.28 -12.85
CA PHE A 334 0.92 -10.91 -13.65
C PHE A 334 0.43 -12.13 -14.44
N GLY A 335 -0.76 -12.66 -14.14
CA GLY A 335 -1.36 -13.80 -14.83
C GLY A 335 -0.94 -15.18 -14.31
N ASP A 336 -0.33 -15.27 -13.12
CA ASP A 336 -0.01 -16.55 -12.47
C ASP A 336 -1.22 -17.02 -11.64
N HIS A 337 -2.34 -17.29 -12.32
CA HIS A 337 -3.64 -17.55 -11.70
C HIS A 337 -3.62 -18.80 -10.81
N ASP A 338 -2.88 -19.84 -11.20
CA ASP A 338 -2.76 -21.07 -10.41
C ASP A 338 -2.06 -20.80 -9.07
N PHE A 339 -0.99 -20.01 -9.08
CA PHE A 339 -0.32 -19.61 -7.86
C PHE A 339 -1.18 -18.66 -7.02
N ALA A 340 -1.91 -17.74 -7.65
CA ALA A 340 -2.84 -16.86 -6.96
C ALA A 340 -3.93 -17.65 -6.20
N LYS A 341 -4.56 -18.66 -6.81
CA LYS A 341 -5.52 -19.57 -6.13
C LYS A 341 -4.90 -20.27 -4.94
N LYS A 342 -3.69 -20.82 -5.15
CA LYS A 342 -2.95 -21.54 -4.12
C LYS A 342 -2.65 -20.63 -2.93
N LEU A 343 -2.15 -19.42 -3.19
CA LEU A 343 -1.81 -18.46 -2.16
C LEU A 343 -3.07 -17.94 -1.43
N ALA A 344 -4.14 -17.61 -2.15
CA ALA A 344 -5.41 -17.20 -1.55
C ALA A 344 -5.96 -18.27 -0.59
N THR A 345 -5.84 -19.54 -0.97
CA THR A 345 -6.22 -20.69 -0.13
C THR A 345 -5.36 -20.75 1.14
N SER A 346 -4.03 -20.67 1.00
CA SER A 346 -3.10 -20.67 2.14
C SER A 346 -3.36 -19.51 3.10
N ILE A 347 -3.57 -18.30 2.56
CA ILE A 347 -3.93 -17.11 3.37
C ILE A 347 -5.22 -17.38 4.14
N GLY A 348 -6.26 -17.90 3.46
CA GLY A 348 -7.54 -18.21 4.07
C GLY A 348 -7.44 -19.21 5.23
N VAL A 349 -6.59 -20.23 5.10
CA VAL A 349 -6.36 -21.23 6.17
C VAL A 349 -5.54 -20.64 7.33
N LYS A 350 -4.50 -19.85 7.02
CA LYS A 350 -3.51 -19.43 8.01
C LYS A 350 -3.91 -18.15 8.76
N PHE A 351 -4.49 -17.18 8.08
CA PHE A 351 -4.82 -15.86 8.67
C PHE A 351 -6.27 -15.70 9.13
N ARG A 352 -7.16 -16.67 8.86
CA ARG A 352 -8.58 -16.58 9.27
C ARG A 352 -8.94 -17.54 10.40
N LYS A 353 -9.93 -17.14 11.20
CA LYS A 353 -10.66 -18.03 12.14
C LYS A 353 -12.13 -17.60 12.18
N GLY A 354 -13.00 -18.37 11.53
CA GLY A 354 -14.37 -17.92 11.27
C GLY A 354 -14.37 -16.68 10.37
N ASP A 355 -15.07 -15.63 10.79
CA ASP A 355 -15.11 -14.34 10.08
C ASP A 355 -13.98 -13.39 10.48
N ASP A 356 -13.22 -13.73 11.52
CA ASP A 356 -12.07 -12.94 11.95
C ASP A 356 -10.88 -13.12 10.99
N ILE A 357 -10.32 -12.00 10.54
CA ILE A 357 -9.09 -11.92 9.75
C ILE A 357 -8.00 -11.32 10.62
N TYR A 358 -6.86 -11.99 10.72
CA TYR A 358 -5.73 -11.56 11.53
C TYR A 358 -4.63 -11.01 10.63
N SER A 359 -3.96 -9.95 11.07
CA SER A 359 -2.98 -9.27 10.21
C SER A 359 -1.59 -9.86 10.29
N VAL A 360 -1.26 -10.58 11.37
CA VAL A 360 0.08 -11.20 11.52
C VAL A 360 0.01 -12.56 12.19
N ILE A 361 0.97 -13.41 11.87
CA ILE A 361 1.29 -14.66 12.56
C ILE A 361 2.71 -14.51 13.12
N ASP A 362 2.86 -14.67 14.44
CA ASP A 362 4.16 -14.56 15.10
C ASP A 362 5.00 -15.85 15.01
N THR A 363 6.23 -15.81 15.50
CA THR A 363 7.15 -16.96 15.53
C THR A 363 6.64 -18.13 16.37
N PHE A 364 5.68 -17.90 17.26
CA PHE A 364 5.01 -18.93 18.06
C PHE A 364 3.73 -19.45 17.38
N ASN A 365 3.47 -19.03 16.14
CA ASN A 365 2.27 -19.32 15.35
C ASN A 365 0.96 -18.79 15.97
N PHE A 366 1.03 -17.76 16.82
CA PHE A 366 -0.17 -17.06 17.28
C PHE A 366 -0.63 -16.04 16.24
N ARG A 367 -1.94 -16.03 15.97
CA ARG A 367 -2.59 -15.00 15.17
C ARG A 367 -2.81 -13.76 16.02
N LYS A 368 -2.44 -12.59 15.51
CA LYS A 368 -2.53 -11.31 16.22
C LYS A 368 -3.15 -10.24 15.33
N ASN A 369 -3.51 -9.11 15.93
CA ASN A 369 -4.08 -7.96 15.23
C ASN A 369 -5.36 -8.31 14.46
N LYS A 370 -6.36 -8.74 15.22
CA LYS A 370 -7.66 -9.15 14.71
C LYS A 370 -8.41 -7.97 14.05
N ASN A 371 -8.88 -8.18 12.83
CA ASN A 371 -9.72 -7.29 12.02
C ASN A 371 -9.21 -5.85 11.88
N THR A 372 -7.90 -5.65 11.86
CA THR A 372 -7.33 -4.33 11.59
C THR A 372 -7.37 -4.03 10.09
N LEU A 373 -8.04 -2.93 9.70
CA LEU A 373 -8.43 -2.66 8.30
C LEU A 373 -7.26 -2.23 7.43
N ARG A 374 -6.56 -1.15 7.82
CA ARG A 374 -5.45 -0.57 7.06
C ARG A 374 -4.30 -1.57 6.85
N TRP A 375 -3.96 -2.29 7.91
CA TRP A 375 -2.97 -3.35 7.93
C TRP A 375 -3.60 -4.55 8.62
N ALA A 376 -4.08 -5.57 7.92
CA ALA A 376 -3.94 -5.80 6.48
C ALA A 376 -5.21 -6.36 5.82
N LYS A 377 -6.37 -6.22 6.49
CA LYS A 377 -7.63 -6.78 6.00
C LYS A 377 -8.04 -6.16 4.65
N MET A 378 -8.03 -4.83 4.50
CA MET A 378 -8.46 -4.18 3.26
C MET A 378 -7.59 -4.53 2.04
N PRO A 379 -6.24 -4.54 2.15
CA PRO A 379 -5.39 -5.08 1.08
C PRO A 379 -5.76 -6.48 0.63
N TYR A 380 -6.04 -7.37 1.58
CA TYR A 380 -6.42 -8.75 1.30
C TYR A 380 -7.78 -8.84 0.61
N LEU A 381 -8.78 -8.09 1.07
CA LEU A 381 -10.11 -8.07 0.43
C LEU A 381 -10.03 -7.50 -0.99
N TYR A 382 -9.22 -6.47 -1.20
CA TYR A 382 -8.99 -5.91 -2.53
C TYR A 382 -8.32 -6.93 -3.46
N ALA A 383 -7.27 -7.62 -3.00
CA ALA A 383 -6.61 -8.68 -3.76
C ALA A 383 -7.57 -9.82 -4.13
N LEU A 384 -8.44 -10.24 -3.20
CA LEU A 384 -9.48 -11.25 -3.49
C LEU A 384 -10.48 -10.73 -4.52
N SER A 385 -10.95 -9.49 -4.42
CA SER A 385 -11.89 -8.94 -5.40
C SER A 385 -11.30 -8.85 -6.82
N ALA A 386 -9.99 -8.59 -6.92
CA ALA A 386 -9.28 -8.61 -8.20
C ALA A 386 -9.20 -10.03 -8.76
N LEU A 387 -8.94 -11.03 -7.90
CA LEU A 387 -8.94 -12.44 -8.27
C LEU A 387 -10.31 -12.91 -8.77
N GLU A 388 -11.39 -12.53 -8.08
CA GLU A 388 -12.76 -12.85 -8.52
C GLU A 388 -13.12 -12.15 -9.85
N LEU A 389 -12.75 -10.87 -10.01
CA LEU A 389 -12.98 -10.13 -11.25
C LEU A 389 -12.31 -10.81 -12.44
N ASP A 390 -11.09 -11.29 -12.26
CA ASP A 390 -10.31 -11.99 -13.27
C ASP A 390 -10.88 -13.38 -13.63
N TYR A 391 -11.64 -14.03 -12.74
CA TYR A 391 -12.39 -15.26 -13.10
C TYR A 391 -13.68 -15.01 -13.88
N HIS A 392 -14.25 -13.82 -13.76
CA HIS A 392 -15.56 -13.48 -14.30
C HIS A 392 -15.53 -12.55 -15.52
N GLY A 393 -14.40 -11.90 -15.78
CA GLY A 393 -14.15 -11.07 -16.96
C GLY A 393 -13.31 -11.79 -18.00
#